data_AF-X8BGC5-F1
#
_entry.id   AF-X8BGC5-F1
#
_cell.length_a   1.000
_cell.length_b   1.000
_cell.length_c   1.000
_cell.angle_alpha   90.00
_cell.angle_beta   90.00
_cell.angle_gamma   90.00
#
_symmetry.space_group_name_H-M   'P 1'
#
loop_
_entity.id
_entity.type
_entity.pdbx_description
1 polymer ?
#
loop_
_entity_poly.entity_id
_entity_poly.type
_entity_poly.pdbx_seq_one_letter_code
_entity_poly.pdbx_strand_id
1 'polypeptide(L)'
;MICLDPFHVVVWAMKALDKVRVRTTAATGTRDRHAMWAVRKNPADLSGEQRTSLAAIQATNKTLYRAYLLKEQLRELFRVKGADGRQLLAGWLSWAKHSRIPEFVKVAATIDRYRHLLLNTLDHGLSNARSEATNTHLRALTKRAYGFHSPEALIGMAMLTRGGLCPHYLVEQHENPPTETSGDPVSASICDGRRQENRAHLPQVTPRLPYGQFWPIM
;
A
#
# COMPACT_ATOMS: atom_id res chain seq x y z
N MET A 1 -3.60 -8.20 15.30
CA MET A 1 -4.39 -7.06 14.75
C MET A 1 -4.28 -7.09 13.24
N ILE A 2 -5.41 -7.01 12.53
CA ILE A 2 -5.46 -6.99 11.07
C ILE A 2 -5.78 -5.56 10.64
N CYS A 3 -5.02 -5.04 9.68
CA CYS A 3 -5.15 -3.70 9.14
C CYS A 3 -5.39 -3.79 7.63
N LEU A 4 -6.27 -2.93 7.11
CA LEU A 4 -6.47 -2.82 5.67
C LEU A 4 -5.49 -1.79 5.12
N ASP A 5 -4.78 -2.19 4.07
CA ASP A 5 -3.72 -1.42 3.47
C ASP A 5 -4.24 -0.17 2.70
N PRO A 6 -3.68 1.04 2.93
CA PRO A 6 -4.06 2.25 2.20
C PRO A 6 -3.95 2.12 0.68
N PHE A 7 -2.93 1.43 0.18
CA PHE A 7 -2.72 1.29 -1.26
C PHE A 7 -3.84 0.46 -1.89
N HIS A 8 -4.26 -0.63 -1.26
CA HIS A 8 -5.37 -1.45 -1.76
C HIS A 8 -6.70 -0.68 -1.84
N VAL A 9 -6.96 0.19 -0.86
CA VAL A 9 -8.16 1.03 -0.83
C VAL A 9 -8.14 2.08 -1.94
N VAL A 10 -6.99 2.72 -2.15
CA VAL A 10 -6.80 3.66 -3.28
C VAL A 10 -6.91 2.94 -4.62
N VAL A 11 -6.42 1.70 -4.73
CA VAL A 11 -6.56 0.88 -5.95
C VAL A 11 -8.04 0.61 -6.28
N TRP A 12 -8.90 0.37 -5.29
CA TRP A 12 -10.34 0.24 -5.54
C TRP A 12 -10.95 1.52 -6.12
N ALA A 13 -10.61 2.67 -5.54
CA ALA A 13 -11.06 3.97 -6.06
C ALA A 13 -10.51 4.26 -7.46
N MET A 14 -9.25 3.91 -7.74
CA MET A 14 -8.67 4.03 -9.09
C MET A 14 -9.40 3.18 -10.12
N LYS A 15 -9.73 1.92 -9.78
CA LYS A 15 -10.51 1.04 -10.67
C LYS A 15 -11.92 1.58 -10.89
N ALA A 16 -12.56 2.12 -9.86
CA ALA A 16 -13.88 2.75 -9.98
C ALA A 16 -13.83 4.01 -10.87
N LEU A 17 -12.82 4.87 -10.67
CA LEU A 17 -12.60 6.05 -11.51
C LEU A 17 -12.39 5.69 -12.98
N ASP A 18 -11.64 4.63 -13.27
CA ASP A 18 -11.42 4.20 -14.66
C ASP A 18 -12.72 3.72 -15.32
N LYS A 19 -13.59 3.01 -14.58
CA LYS A 19 -14.93 2.64 -15.06
C LYS A 19 -15.81 3.86 -15.32
N VAL A 20 -15.81 4.85 -14.41
CA VAL A 20 -16.53 6.11 -14.62
C VAL A 20 -16.02 6.82 -15.87
N ARG A 21 -14.69 6.92 -16.02
CA ARG A 21 -14.05 7.54 -17.18
C ARG A 21 -14.51 6.88 -18.48
N VAL A 22 -14.43 5.55 -18.59
CA VAL A 22 -14.86 4.83 -19.80
C VAL A 22 -16.32 5.13 -20.10
N ARG A 23 -17.20 5.05 -19.10
CA ARG A 23 -18.64 5.29 -19.24
C ARG A 23 -18.97 6.73 -19.69
N THR A 24 -18.34 7.73 -19.10
CA THR A 24 -18.69 9.14 -19.35
C THR A 24 -17.97 9.72 -20.56
N THR A 25 -16.74 9.27 -20.85
CA THR A 25 -15.95 9.73 -22.00
C THR A 25 -16.54 9.25 -23.32
N ALA A 26 -17.11 8.04 -23.34
CA ALA A 26 -17.86 7.55 -24.49
C ALA A 26 -19.08 8.43 -24.81
N ALA A 27 -19.72 9.01 -23.79
CA ALA A 27 -20.88 9.88 -23.95
C ALA A 27 -20.53 11.32 -24.35
N THR A 28 -19.39 11.86 -23.90
CA THR A 28 -18.95 13.23 -24.26
C THR A 28 -18.07 13.30 -25.52
N GLY A 29 -17.69 12.17 -26.11
CA GLY A 29 -16.87 12.13 -27.33
C GLY A 29 -15.43 12.64 -27.14
N THR A 30 -15.00 12.87 -25.90
CA THR A 30 -13.70 13.47 -25.59
C THR A 30 -12.58 12.46 -25.86
N ARG A 31 -11.71 12.75 -26.83
CA ARG A 31 -10.54 11.90 -27.17
C ARG A 31 -9.21 12.42 -26.63
N ASP A 32 -9.25 13.37 -25.69
CA ASP A 32 -8.04 13.94 -25.11
C ASP A 32 -7.21 12.86 -24.38
N ARG A 33 -5.99 12.64 -24.88
CA ARG A 33 -5.02 11.68 -24.31
C ARG A 33 -4.53 12.15 -22.94
N HIS A 34 -4.47 13.45 -22.70
CA HIS A 34 -4.02 14.04 -21.43
C HIS A 34 -5.09 13.92 -20.34
N ALA A 35 -6.38 13.99 -20.69
CA ALA A 35 -7.51 13.78 -19.78
C ALA A 35 -7.45 12.45 -19.01
N MET A 36 -6.97 11.38 -19.65
CA MET A 36 -6.78 10.08 -18.98
C MET A 36 -5.77 10.18 -17.83
N TRP A 37 -4.63 10.82 -18.09
CA TRP A 37 -3.57 10.96 -17.09
C TRP A 37 -3.90 12.01 -16.03
N ALA A 38 -4.65 13.04 -16.41
CA ALA A 38 -5.08 14.13 -15.54
C ALA A 38 -5.84 13.64 -14.31
N VAL A 39 -6.74 12.67 -14.47
CA VAL A 39 -7.52 12.12 -13.34
C VAL A 39 -6.77 11.04 -12.55
N ARG A 40 -5.77 10.40 -13.15
CA ARG A 40 -5.06 9.26 -12.56
C ARG A 40 -3.89 9.69 -11.65
N LYS A 41 -3.11 10.67 -12.10
CA LYS A 41 -1.92 11.14 -11.36
C LYS A 41 -2.28 11.87 -10.06
N ASN A 42 -1.27 12.04 -9.21
CA ASN A 42 -1.34 12.92 -8.05
C ASN A 42 -1.36 14.38 -8.54
N PRO A 43 -2.17 15.29 -7.93
CA PRO A 43 -2.20 16.71 -8.28
C PRO A 43 -0.82 17.36 -8.44
N ALA A 44 0.12 17.04 -7.54
CA ALA A 44 1.48 17.57 -7.56
C ALA A 44 2.31 17.13 -8.79
N ASP A 45 1.96 16.00 -9.40
CA ASP A 45 2.71 15.36 -10.50
C ASP A 45 2.10 15.64 -11.89
N LEU A 46 1.10 16.52 -11.95
CA LEU A 46 0.44 16.91 -13.19
C LEU A 46 1.34 17.84 -14.01
N SER A 47 1.42 17.62 -15.33
CA SER A 47 1.98 18.61 -16.26
C SER A 47 1.02 19.79 -16.44
N GLY A 48 1.50 20.87 -17.07
CA GLY A 48 0.66 22.01 -17.41
C GLY A 48 -0.55 21.62 -18.26
N GLU A 49 -0.31 20.81 -19.29
CA GLU A 49 -1.36 20.30 -20.19
C GLU A 49 -2.36 19.42 -19.43
N GLN A 50 -1.87 18.58 -18.52
CA GLN A 50 -2.73 17.71 -17.71
C GLN A 50 -3.61 18.52 -16.74
N ARG A 51 -3.10 19.63 -16.19
CA ARG A 51 -3.91 20.56 -15.39
C ARG A 51 -5.00 21.23 -16.24
N THR A 52 -4.67 21.66 -17.45
CA THR A 52 -5.65 22.22 -18.39
C THR A 52 -6.72 21.20 -18.75
N SER A 53 -6.34 19.96 -19.03
CA SER A 53 -7.30 18.87 -19.26
C SER A 53 -8.19 18.62 -18.04
N LEU A 54 -7.65 18.68 -16.82
CA LEU A 54 -8.44 18.52 -15.61
C LEU A 54 -9.48 19.66 -15.45
N ALA A 55 -9.09 20.90 -15.73
CA ALA A 55 -10.00 22.04 -15.74
C ALA A 55 -11.09 21.89 -16.81
N ALA A 56 -10.74 21.41 -18.01
CA ALA A 56 -11.71 21.11 -19.05
C ALA A 56 -12.69 19.99 -18.62
N ILE A 57 -12.21 18.94 -17.94
CA ILE A 57 -13.07 17.89 -17.36
C ILE A 57 -14.01 18.48 -16.30
N GLN A 58 -13.52 19.38 -15.45
CA GLN A 58 -14.35 20.06 -14.45
C GLN A 58 -15.48 20.86 -15.12
N ALA A 59 -15.24 21.48 -16.27
CA ALA A 59 -16.25 22.22 -17.01
C ALA A 59 -17.25 21.29 -17.74
N THR A 60 -16.75 20.23 -18.38
CA THR A 60 -17.51 19.44 -19.36
C THR A 60 -18.10 18.14 -18.83
N ASN A 61 -17.49 17.54 -17.79
CA ASN A 61 -17.85 16.21 -17.30
C ASN A 61 -17.85 16.19 -15.76
N LYS A 62 -18.89 16.80 -15.19
CA LYS A 62 -19.07 16.92 -13.72
C LYS A 62 -19.04 15.57 -13.00
N THR A 63 -19.55 14.51 -13.62
CA THR A 63 -19.54 13.15 -13.05
C THR A 63 -18.12 12.61 -12.93
N LEU A 64 -17.30 12.72 -13.99
CA LEU A 64 -15.90 12.30 -13.94
C LEU A 64 -15.08 13.15 -12.96
N TYR A 65 -15.34 14.45 -12.91
CA TYR A 65 -14.67 15.33 -11.95
C TYR A 65 -15.02 14.99 -10.49
N ARG A 66 -16.30 14.71 -10.18
CA ARG A 66 -16.71 14.25 -8.85
C ARG A 66 -16.05 12.92 -8.47
N ALA A 67 -15.96 11.97 -9.41
CA ALA A 67 -15.25 10.72 -9.21
C ALA A 67 -13.75 10.94 -8.93
N TYR A 68 -13.12 11.89 -9.63
CA TYR A 68 -11.74 12.29 -9.37
C TYR A 68 -11.57 12.83 -7.94
N LEU A 69 -12.44 13.75 -7.50
CA LEU A 69 -12.36 14.30 -6.14
C LEU A 69 -12.57 13.23 -5.06
N LEU A 70 -13.50 12.30 -5.26
CA LEU A 70 -13.69 11.15 -4.35
C LEU A 70 -12.40 10.32 -4.24
N LYS A 71 -11.66 10.12 -5.33
CA LYS A 71 -10.36 9.42 -5.30
C LYS A 71 -9.31 10.23 -4.53
N GLU A 72 -9.20 11.54 -4.76
CA GLU A 72 -8.20 12.37 -4.07
C GLU A 72 -8.47 12.49 -2.57
N GLN A 73 -9.73 12.68 -2.17
CA GLN A 73 -10.07 12.75 -0.75
C GLN A 73 -9.77 11.41 -0.04
N LEU A 74 -9.92 10.28 -0.73
CA LEU A 74 -9.53 8.98 -0.20
C LEU A 74 -8.01 8.84 -0.05
N ARG A 75 -7.20 9.50 -0.87
CA ARG A 75 -5.74 9.58 -0.67
C ARG A 75 -5.39 10.42 0.54
N GLU A 76 -6.03 11.59 0.68
CA GLU A 76 -5.77 12.50 1.80
C GLU A 76 -6.15 11.89 3.16
N LEU A 77 -7.21 11.07 3.18
CA LEU A 77 -7.62 10.28 4.35
C LEU A 77 -6.44 9.60 5.06
N PHE A 78 -5.58 8.94 4.28
CA PHE A 78 -4.46 8.16 4.81
C PHE A 78 -3.24 9.01 5.18
N ARG A 79 -3.23 10.30 4.80
CA ARG A 79 -2.18 11.25 5.17
C ARG A 79 -2.41 11.83 6.57
N VAL A 80 -3.66 12.14 6.89
CA VAL A 80 -4.05 12.85 8.13
C VAL A 80 -4.02 11.93 9.37
N LYS A 81 -4.41 10.65 9.24
CA LYS A 81 -4.43 9.63 10.32
C LYS A 81 -5.21 10.04 11.59
N GLY A 82 -5.29 9.14 12.59
CA GLY A 82 -5.90 9.44 13.90
C GLY A 82 -7.38 9.85 13.85
N ALA A 83 -7.81 10.68 14.81
CA ALA A 83 -9.20 11.12 14.96
C ALA A 83 -9.71 11.88 13.74
N ASP A 84 -8.90 12.78 13.18
CA ASP A 84 -9.22 13.54 11.97
C ASP A 84 -9.41 12.61 10.76
N GLY A 85 -8.58 11.58 10.63
CA GLY A 85 -8.74 10.53 9.62
C GLY A 85 -10.07 9.79 9.76
N ARG A 86 -10.55 9.52 10.98
CA ARG A 86 -11.86 8.89 11.19
C ARG A 86 -13.01 9.79 10.77
N GLN A 87 -12.90 11.08 11.08
CA GLN A 87 -13.92 12.07 10.69
C GLN A 87 -13.98 12.22 9.18
N LEU A 88 -12.82 12.31 8.52
CA LEU A 88 -12.72 12.30 7.07
C LEU A 88 -13.29 11.01 6.46
N LEU A 89 -13.06 9.84 7.07
CA LEU A 89 -13.64 8.57 6.59
C LEU A 89 -15.17 8.60 6.63
N ALA A 90 -15.74 9.10 7.73
CA ALA A 90 -17.18 9.21 7.89
C ALA A 90 -17.79 10.17 6.85
N GLY A 91 -17.18 11.35 6.66
CA GLY A 91 -17.60 12.31 5.65
C GLY A 91 -17.48 11.75 4.23
N TRP A 92 -16.37 11.08 3.92
CA TRP A 92 -16.14 10.45 2.63
C TRP A 92 -17.17 9.34 2.34
N LEU A 93 -17.46 8.47 3.31
CA LEU A 93 -18.48 7.43 3.15
C LEU A 93 -19.87 8.02 2.89
N SER A 94 -20.23 9.08 3.61
CA SER A 94 -21.49 9.79 3.38
C SER A 94 -21.55 10.35 1.96
N TRP A 95 -20.48 11.05 1.52
CA TRP A 95 -20.45 11.64 0.19
C TRP A 95 -20.47 10.59 -0.93
N ALA A 96 -19.70 9.51 -0.79
CA ALA A 96 -19.61 8.44 -1.77
C ALA A 96 -20.95 7.69 -1.94
N LYS A 97 -21.64 7.39 -0.83
CA LYS A 97 -22.97 6.74 -0.84
C LYS A 97 -24.03 7.60 -1.55
N HIS A 98 -23.98 8.92 -1.39
CA HIS A 98 -24.92 9.87 -2.00
C HIS A 98 -24.43 10.48 -3.33
N SER A 99 -23.29 10.00 -3.87
CA SER A 99 -22.66 10.59 -5.05
C SER A 99 -23.49 10.43 -6.34
N ARG A 100 -24.43 9.47 -6.37
CA ARG A 100 -25.11 8.98 -7.59
C ARG A 100 -24.13 8.44 -8.65
N ILE A 101 -22.94 8.01 -8.22
CA ILE A 101 -21.92 7.36 -9.06
C ILE A 101 -21.87 5.88 -8.66
N PRO A 102 -22.53 4.96 -9.40
CA PRO A 102 -22.70 3.57 -8.99
C PRO A 102 -21.36 2.87 -8.66
N GLU A 103 -20.30 3.22 -9.37
CA GLU A 103 -18.97 2.69 -9.17
C GLU A 103 -18.40 3.06 -7.79
N PHE A 104 -18.59 4.31 -7.34
CA PHE A 104 -18.13 4.77 -6.03
C PHE A 104 -19.07 4.37 -4.90
N VAL A 105 -20.37 4.20 -5.15
CA VAL A 105 -21.29 3.60 -4.18
C VAL A 105 -20.86 2.17 -3.83
N LYS A 106 -20.42 1.38 -4.83
CA LYS A 106 -19.87 0.03 -4.61
C LYS A 106 -18.56 0.06 -3.81
N VAL A 107 -17.68 1.02 -4.08
CA VAL A 107 -16.44 1.21 -3.30
C VAL A 107 -16.79 1.57 -1.85
N ALA A 108 -17.74 2.48 -1.64
CA ALA A 108 -18.20 2.86 -0.30
C ALA A 108 -18.76 1.66 0.47
N ALA A 109 -19.60 0.83 -0.16
CA ALA A 109 -20.11 -0.40 0.45
C ALA A 109 -18.99 -1.39 0.82
N THR A 110 -17.95 -1.48 -0.01
CA THR A 110 -16.77 -2.32 0.29
C THR A 110 -15.99 -1.77 1.47
N ILE A 111 -15.71 -0.46 1.49
CA ILE A 111 -14.97 0.18 2.58
C ILE A 111 -15.76 0.08 3.89
N ASP A 112 -17.08 0.26 3.85
CA ASP A 112 -17.95 0.15 5.03
C ASP A 112 -17.90 -1.26 5.65
N ARG A 113 -17.89 -2.30 4.81
CA ARG A 113 -17.72 -3.70 5.25
C ARG A 113 -16.39 -3.92 5.99
N TYR A 114 -15.32 -3.29 5.52
CA TYR A 114 -13.98 -3.39 6.11
C TYR A 114 -13.63 -2.22 7.03
N ARG A 115 -14.62 -1.43 7.47
CA ARG A 115 -14.42 -0.19 8.22
C ARG A 115 -13.55 -0.38 9.46
N HIS A 116 -13.78 -1.46 10.20
CA HIS A 116 -13.01 -1.79 11.40
C HIS A 116 -11.51 -1.99 11.10
N LEU A 117 -11.16 -2.65 9.99
CA LEU A 117 -9.76 -2.82 9.57
C LEU A 117 -9.13 -1.50 9.15
N LEU A 118 -9.92 -0.61 8.55
CA LEU A 118 -9.45 0.71 8.13
C LEU A 118 -9.19 1.62 9.34
N LEU A 119 -10.07 1.58 10.34
CA LEU A 119 -9.90 2.31 11.59
C LEU A 119 -8.62 1.88 12.32
N ASN A 120 -8.34 0.58 12.36
CA ASN A 120 -7.07 0.07 12.91
C ASN A 120 -5.85 0.66 12.16
N THR A 121 -5.92 0.78 10.84
CA THR A 121 -4.86 1.39 10.03
C THR A 121 -4.67 2.88 10.36
N LEU A 122 -5.76 3.62 10.55
CA LEU A 122 -5.72 5.04 10.91
C LEU A 122 -5.17 5.28 12.31
N ASP A 123 -5.39 4.33 13.23
CA ASP A 123 -5.00 4.43 14.64
C ASP A 123 -3.57 4.03 14.89
N HIS A 124 -3.14 2.93 14.30
CA HIS A 124 -1.87 2.31 14.66
C HIS A 124 -0.77 2.58 13.63
N GLY A 125 -1.10 3.17 12.47
CA GLY A 125 -0.13 3.48 11.43
C GLY A 125 0.68 2.27 10.94
N LEU A 126 0.17 1.05 11.20
CA LEU A 126 0.88 -0.19 10.94
C LEU A 126 1.14 -0.32 9.45
N SER A 127 2.41 -0.44 9.09
CA SER A 127 2.85 -0.62 7.72
C SER A 127 2.73 -2.09 7.33
N ASN A 128 2.04 -2.37 6.22
CA ASN A 128 2.02 -3.70 5.63
C ASN A 128 3.33 -4.08 4.93
N ALA A 129 4.35 -3.22 4.94
CA ALA A 129 5.62 -3.45 4.24
C ALA A 129 6.29 -4.79 4.62
N ARG A 130 6.22 -5.21 5.89
CA ARG A 130 6.77 -6.52 6.32
C ARG A 130 6.01 -7.70 5.72
N SER A 131 4.69 -7.60 5.68
CA SER A 131 3.82 -8.61 5.07
C SER A 131 4.00 -8.65 3.55
N GLU A 132 4.11 -7.49 2.90
CA GLU A 132 4.37 -7.38 1.46
C GLU A 132 5.75 -7.90 1.05
N ALA A 133 6.79 -7.58 1.82
CA ALA A 133 8.13 -8.13 1.62
C ALA A 133 8.09 -9.66 1.70
N THR A 134 7.40 -10.20 2.70
CA THR A 134 7.21 -11.65 2.85
C THR A 134 6.47 -12.24 1.66
N ASN A 135 5.35 -11.65 1.23
CA ASN A 135 4.60 -12.09 0.06
C ASN A 135 5.44 -12.07 -1.23
N THR A 136 6.29 -11.06 -1.39
CA THR A 136 7.20 -10.94 -2.53
C THR A 136 8.24 -12.06 -2.52
N HIS A 137 8.83 -12.34 -1.36
CA HIS A 137 9.75 -13.46 -1.18
C HIS A 137 9.09 -14.82 -1.48
N LEU A 138 7.85 -15.03 -1.01
CA LEU A 138 7.10 -16.27 -1.29
C LEU A 138 6.84 -16.44 -2.78
N ARG A 139 6.43 -15.38 -3.49
CA ARG A 139 6.25 -15.44 -4.96
C ARG A 139 7.56 -15.76 -5.67
N ALA A 140 8.66 -15.15 -5.25
CA ALA A 140 9.98 -15.44 -5.81
C ALA A 140 10.44 -16.87 -5.51
N LEU A 141 10.09 -17.42 -4.34
CA LEU A 141 10.34 -18.81 -3.97
C LEU A 141 9.54 -19.77 -4.87
N THR A 142 8.23 -19.56 -5.01
CA THR A 142 7.38 -20.36 -5.90
C THR A 142 7.87 -20.32 -7.34
N LYS A 143 8.28 -19.14 -7.83
CA LYS A 143 8.80 -18.98 -9.20
C LYS A 143 10.11 -19.75 -9.41
N ARG A 144 11.05 -19.67 -8.45
CA ARG A 144 12.33 -20.40 -8.54
C ARG A 144 12.16 -21.91 -8.42
N ALA A 145 11.17 -22.36 -7.65
CA ALA A 145 10.83 -23.77 -7.52
C ALA A 145 10.06 -24.34 -8.72
N TYR A 146 9.65 -23.50 -9.69
CA TYR A 146 8.75 -23.87 -10.79
C TYR A 146 7.38 -24.39 -10.30
N GLY A 147 6.93 -23.91 -9.14
CA GLY A 147 5.75 -24.43 -8.45
C GLY A 147 6.11 -25.43 -7.36
N PHE A 148 5.12 -25.77 -6.53
CA PHE A 148 5.24 -26.81 -5.52
C PHE A 148 4.11 -27.82 -5.74
N HIS A 149 4.42 -29.11 -5.58
CA HIS A 149 3.43 -30.18 -5.73
C HIS A 149 2.43 -30.25 -4.56
N SER A 150 2.74 -29.61 -3.43
CA SER A 150 1.82 -29.50 -2.29
C SER A 150 1.97 -28.16 -1.55
N PRO A 151 0.91 -27.67 -0.87
CA PRO A 151 0.98 -26.50 0.00
C PRO A 151 1.98 -26.65 1.15
N GLU A 152 2.14 -27.86 1.70
CA GLU A 152 3.03 -28.17 2.81
C GLU A 152 4.50 -27.93 2.44
N ALA A 153 4.88 -28.28 1.20
CA ALA A 153 6.23 -28.03 0.70
C ALA A 153 6.53 -26.51 0.61
N LEU A 154 5.56 -25.70 0.18
CA LEU A 154 5.69 -24.25 0.18
C LEU A 154 5.79 -23.68 1.60
N ILE A 155 4.96 -24.17 2.53
CA ILE A 155 4.98 -23.76 3.94
C ILE A 155 6.33 -24.10 4.59
N GLY A 156 6.83 -25.33 4.38
CA GLY A 156 8.13 -25.76 4.89
C GLY A 156 9.27 -24.87 4.39
N MET A 157 9.32 -24.61 3.07
CA MET A 157 10.32 -23.71 2.49
C MET A 157 10.17 -22.26 2.97
N ALA A 158 8.94 -21.78 3.17
CA ALA A 158 8.69 -20.47 3.76
C ALA A 158 9.21 -20.38 5.20
N MET A 159 8.98 -21.41 6.01
CA MET A 159 9.44 -21.46 7.40
C MET A 159 10.97 -21.56 7.49
N LEU A 160 11.62 -22.36 6.64
CA LEU A 160 13.08 -22.45 6.57
C LEU A 160 13.74 -21.11 6.17
N THR A 161 13.16 -20.40 5.20
CA THR A 161 13.79 -19.18 4.67
C THR A 161 13.40 -17.90 5.39
N ARG A 162 12.23 -17.86 6.06
CA ARG A 162 11.66 -16.65 6.67
C ARG A 162 11.16 -16.84 8.10
N GLY A 163 10.93 -18.08 8.54
CA GLY A 163 10.36 -18.40 9.85
C GLY A 163 11.37 -18.40 11.00
N GLY A 164 12.66 -18.19 10.72
CA GLY A 164 13.71 -18.23 11.74
C GLY A 164 13.99 -19.63 12.28
N LEU A 165 13.50 -20.68 11.62
CA LEU A 165 13.90 -22.05 11.91
C LEU A 165 15.35 -22.22 11.48
N CYS A 166 16.26 -22.18 12.45
CA CYS A 166 17.60 -22.71 12.30
C CYS A 166 17.51 -24.21 12.58
N PRO A 167 17.65 -25.09 11.57
CA PRO A 167 17.87 -26.49 11.86
C PRO A 167 19.13 -26.55 12.72
N HIS A 168 19.03 -27.14 13.91
CA HIS A 168 20.20 -27.48 14.68
C HIS A 168 20.94 -28.54 13.87
N TYR A 169 21.96 -28.14 13.13
CA TYR A 169 22.90 -29.10 12.59
C TYR A 169 23.54 -29.74 13.81
N LEU A 170 23.19 -31.00 14.08
CA LEU A 170 24.05 -31.88 14.82
C LEU A 170 25.29 -32.02 13.94
N VAL A 171 26.35 -31.32 14.31
CA VAL A 171 27.68 -31.68 13.83
C VAL A 171 27.91 -33.06 14.45
N GLU A 172 27.70 -34.13 13.68
CA GLU A 172 28.24 -35.43 14.06
C GLU A 172 29.74 -35.23 14.18
N GLN A 173 30.22 -35.22 15.42
CA GLN A 173 31.64 -35.25 15.71
C GLN A 173 32.11 -36.62 15.21
N HIS A 174 32.64 -36.65 14.00
CA HIS A 174 33.55 -37.72 13.62
C HIS A 174 34.78 -37.53 14.50
N GLU A 175 34.82 -38.23 15.63
CA GLU A 175 35.99 -38.29 16.51
C GLU A 175 37.17 -38.83 15.68
N ASN A 176 38.03 -37.91 15.23
CA ASN A 176 39.38 -38.29 14.84
C ASN A 176 40.21 -38.40 16.14
N PRO A 177 41.04 -39.44 16.28
CA PRO A 177 41.84 -39.65 17.49
C PRO A 177 42.81 -38.46 17.73
N PRO A 178 43.18 -38.20 18.99
CA PRO A 178 43.81 -36.95 19.37
C PRO A 178 45.25 -36.89 18.85
N THR A 179 45.56 -35.84 18.09
CA THR A 179 46.94 -35.37 17.95
C THR A 179 47.06 -34.10 18.79
N GLU A 180 47.81 -34.20 19.87
CA GLU A 180 48.17 -33.08 20.74
C GLU A 180 48.78 -31.94 19.92
N THR A 181 48.17 -30.75 19.95
CA THR A 181 48.89 -29.48 20.07
C THR A 181 47.90 -28.36 20.43
N SER A 182 48.31 -27.59 21.43
CA SER A 182 47.64 -26.47 22.06
C SER A 182 47.12 -25.39 21.08
N GLY A 183 45.86 -24.99 21.25
CA GLY A 183 45.28 -23.79 20.64
C GLY A 183 43.83 -23.61 21.07
N ASP A 184 43.51 -22.45 21.65
CA ASP A 184 42.21 -22.08 22.22
C ASP A 184 41.00 -22.35 21.30
N PRO A 185 39.81 -22.71 21.83
CA PRO A 185 38.64 -22.99 21.01
C PRO A 185 38.04 -21.70 20.43
N VAL A 186 38.19 -21.53 19.11
CA VAL A 186 37.43 -20.53 18.34
C VAL A 186 35.97 -20.99 18.26
N SER A 187 35.09 -20.32 19.02
CA SER A 187 33.65 -20.43 18.85
C SER A 187 33.23 -19.86 17.49
N ALA A 188 33.04 -20.72 16.49
CA ALA A 188 32.53 -20.33 15.18
C ALA A 188 31.00 -20.09 15.25
N SER A 189 30.61 -18.88 15.65
CA SER A 189 29.26 -18.34 15.41
C SER A 189 29.13 -17.95 13.94
N ILE A 190 28.52 -18.81 13.11
CA ILE A 190 28.18 -18.49 11.71
C ILE A 190 26.90 -17.62 11.63
N CYS A 191 26.55 -16.86 12.67
CA CYS A 191 25.33 -16.05 12.68
C CYS A 191 25.49 -14.63 13.23
N ASP A 192 26.70 -14.15 13.49
CA ASP A 192 26.90 -12.73 13.84
C ASP A 192 27.44 -11.94 12.65
N GLY A 193 26.52 -11.52 11.77
CA GLY A 193 26.93 -10.88 10.52
C GLY A 193 25.79 -10.33 9.68
N ARG A 194 24.81 -9.64 10.32
CA ARG A 194 24.04 -8.54 9.69
C ARG A 194 23.13 -7.87 10.71
N ARG A 195 23.76 -7.15 11.64
CA ARG A 195 23.12 -6.08 12.42
C ARG A 195 24.09 -4.90 12.46
N GLN A 196 24.11 -4.12 11.38
CA GLN A 196 24.67 -2.77 11.42
C GLN A 196 23.57 -1.78 11.07
N GLU A 197 23.30 -0.94 12.06
CA GLU A 197 22.47 0.23 12.02
C GLU A 197 22.88 1.14 10.87
N ASN A 198 21.93 1.48 10.01
CA ASN A 198 21.98 2.73 9.27
C ASN A 198 20.98 3.69 9.92
N ARG A 199 21.42 4.31 11.01
CA ARG A 199 20.78 5.48 11.61
C ARG A 199 21.17 6.70 10.77
N ALA A 200 20.54 6.85 9.60
CA ALA A 200 20.61 8.10 8.85
C ALA A 200 19.79 9.15 9.60
N HIS A 201 20.49 10.14 10.15
CA HIS A 201 19.92 11.34 10.75
C HIS A 201 19.17 12.12 9.66
N LEU A 202 17.84 12.03 9.63
CA LEU A 202 17.00 12.88 8.80
C LEU A 202 16.86 14.24 9.50
N PRO A 203 17.22 15.37 8.85
CA PRO A 203 16.99 16.69 9.43
C PRO A 203 15.49 16.92 9.57
N GLN A 204 15.10 17.38 10.76
CA GLN A 204 13.76 17.83 11.08
C GLN A 204 13.45 19.07 10.22
N VAL A 205 12.76 18.88 9.10
CA VAL A 205 12.13 19.98 8.35
C VAL A 205 10.64 19.88 8.62
N THR A 206 10.17 20.71 9.55
CA THR A 206 8.75 21.02 9.70
C THR A 206 8.34 22.03 8.63
N PRO A 207 7.28 21.77 7.85
CA PRO A 207 6.39 22.82 7.41
C PRO A 207 5.13 22.73 8.27
N ARG A 208 5.01 23.64 9.24
CA ARG A 208 3.70 24.04 9.75
C ARG A 208 2.90 24.55 8.54
N LEU A 209 1.83 23.85 8.19
CA LEU A 209 0.69 24.47 7.54
C LEU A 209 -0.53 24.22 8.41
N PRO A 210 -1.28 25.28 8.77
CA PRO A 210 -2.30 25.24 9.79
C PRO A 210 -3.51 24.42 9.33
N TYR A 211 -4.05 23.68 10.29
CA TYR A 211 -5.38 23.09 10.22
C TYR A 211 -6.44 24.14 9.89
N GLY A 212 -7.36 23.77 8.99
CA GLY A 212 -8.64 24.46 8.85
C GLY A 212 -8.81 25.24 7.54
N GLN A 213 -8.89 24.56 6.40
CA GLN A 213 -9.72 25.00 5.28
C GLN A 213 -10.39 23.78 4.64
N PHE A 214 -11.65 23.58 5.02
CA PHE A 214 -12.63 22.91 4.18
C PHE A 214 -12.48 23.44 2.76
N TRP A 215 -12.26 22.56 1.78
CA TRP A 215 -12.24 22.96 0.38
C TRP A 215 -13.61 23.55 0.04
N PRO A 216 -13.75 24.87 -0.20
CA PRO A 216 -15.04 25.43 -0.49
C PRO A 216 -15.41 25.08 -1.92
N ILE A 217 -16.65 24.63 -2.04
CA ILE A 217 -17.35 24.35 -3.27
C ILE A 217 -17.62 25.70 -3.93
N MET A 218 -17.03 25.97 -5.09
CA MET A 218 -17.57 26.92 -6.08
C MET A 218 -17.08 26.56 -7.48
#